data_AF-A0A1Q4DSK6-F1
#
_entry.id   AF-A0A1Q4DSK6-F1
#
_cell.length_a   1.000
_cell.length_b   1.000
_cell.length_c   1.000
_cell.angle_alpha   90.00
_cell.angle_beta   90.00
_cell.angle_gamma   90.00
#
_symmetry.space_group_name_H-M   'P 1'
#
loop_
_entity.id
_entity.type
_entity.pdbx_description
1 polymer ?
#
loop_
_entity_poly.entity_id
_entity_poly.type
_entity_poly.pdbx_seq_one_letter_code
_entity_poly.pdbx_strand_id
1 'polypeptide(L)'
;MPLAIQSCGIVHGTEIQIMLPPAWDEQLGSALRLAAQYFPLPVHFEGAQLPREDFLAGADQIEEWEGCRIGIFHDGTMEAVHTPRINFHGVTVASRLPALSEIEKPLNWRVRVDIVDAPALQLVLPARKEMVENDALCRLREAAEIALYRAICREKSHRLSYEAWARARDLGIALPEADRWLNAWTPNIADTSNRYQGAAIRSGPMIIMSDHEPDIEQALARALANETPLGGPLVHENRDFEDYRWYDELPRLLSCSFTVQRDGVLHRYADDIALPEEFESGPVENISAEILLRSGGPSPAEPTIYRVPTDMLVCNNACWTLDEATILFDGKANVQPHALADLMHASLFCYSDDCGHDSWDTQSLAFEHEARNLANLLLLGEDEALLAQLRDAVFEHVQWLIPDNRSLTISGDRTTISLSLDQAA
;
A
#
# COMPACT_ATOMS: atom_id res chain seq x y z
N MET A 1 39.83 12.38 -40.82
CA MET A 1 40.42 11.87 -42.07
C MET A 1 39.33 11.83 -43.13
N PRO A 2 39.53 12.39 -44.33
CA PRO A 2 38.61 12.13 -45.43
C PRO A 2 38.65 10.62 -45.79
N LEU A 3 37.48 10.01 -46.01
CA LEU A 3 37.36 8.63 -46.48
C LEU A 3 37.81 8.57 -47.95
N ALA A 4 38.63 7.59 -48.31
CA ALA A 4 39.05 7.39 -49.71
C ALA A 4 37.87 6.87 -50.54
N ILE A 5 37.50 7.56 -51.61
CA ILE A 5 36.43 7.16 -52.52
C ILE A 5 37.03 6.36 -53.67
N GLN A 6 36.60 5.11 -53.87
CA GLN A 6 37.08 4.20 -54.90
C GLN A 6 35.91 3.62 -55.70
N SER A 7 36.14 3.25 -56.96
CA SER A 7 35.16 2.54 -57.78
C SER A 7 34.95 1.12 -57.25
N CYS A 8 33.71 0.76 -56.96
CA CYS A 8 33.30 -0.58 -56.50
C CYS A 8 32.36 -1.23 -57.52
N GLY A 9 32.20 -2.56 -57.41
CA GLY A 9 31.39 -3.35 -58.35
C GLY A 9 29.88 -3.35 -58.09
N ILE A 10 29.41 -2.60 -57.08
CA ILE A 10 27.98 -2.54 -56.79
C ILE A 10 27.25 -1.70 -57.83
N VAL A 11 26.13 -2.21 -58.32
CA VAL A 11 25.35 -1.55 -59.38
C VAL A 11 24.51 -0.39 -58.80
N HIS A 12 24.08 -0.50 -57.54
CA HIS A 12 23.32 0.50 -56.81
C HIS A 12 23.70 0.50 -55.33
N GLY A 13 23.72 1.67 -54.68
CA GLY A 13 23.94 1.83 -53.24
C GLY A 13 25.31 2.41 -52.88
N THR A 14 25.79 2.09 -51.68
CA THR A 14 27.08 2.56 -51.16
C THR A 14 27.80 1.42 -50.47
N GLU A 15 29.04 1.14 -50.87
CA GLU A 15 29.92 0.20 -50.20
C GLU A 15 30.90 0.96 -49.30
N ILE A 16 30.99 0.55 -48.03
CA ILE A 16 31.93 1.12 -47.07
C ILE A 16 32.82 -0.03 -46.57
N GLN A 17 34.10 0.04 -46.92
CA GLN A 17 35.10 -0.93 -46.46
C GLN A 17 35.87 -0.35 -45.28
N ILE A 18 35.84 -1.06 -44.15
CA ILE A 18 36.52 -0.65 -42.92
C ILE A 18 37.45 -1.78 -42.51
N MET A 19 38.73 -1.46 -42.33
CA MET A 19 39.69 -2.39 -41.72
C MET A 19 39.39 -2.50 -40.23
N LEU A 20 38.69 -3.57 -39.84
CA LEU A 20 38.33 -3.84 -38.45
C LEU A 20 39.56 -4.31 -37.65
N PRO A 21 39.84 -3.73 -36.47
CA PRO A 21 40.84 -4.26 -35.55
C PRO A 21 40.47 -5.69 -35.12
N PRO A 22 41.43 -6.61 -34.96
CA PRO A 22 41.14 -7.99 -34.53
C PRO A 22 40.36 -8.09 -33.23
N ALA A 23 40.56 -7.14 -32.30
CA ALA A 23 39.86 -7.08 -31.02
C ALA A 23 38.34 -6.82 -31.14
N TRP A 24 37.86 -6.34 -32.29
CA TRP A 24 36.43 -6.04 -32.50
C TRP A 24 35.69 -7.20 -33.15
N ASP A 25 36.41 -8.17 -33.72
CA ASP A 25 35.84 -9.30 -34.44
C ASP A 25 34.95 -10.16 -33.53
N GLU A 26 35.42 -10.40 -32.30
CA GLU A 26 34.68 -11.19 -31.29
C GLU A 26 33.36 -10.54 -30.84
N GLN A 27 33.25 -9.20 -30.90
CA GLN A 27 32.08 -8.44 -30.43
C GLN A 27 31.18 -7.96 -31.57
N LEU A 28 31.63 -8.07 -32.82
CA LEU A 28 30.91 -7.53 -33.98
C LEU A 28 29.52 -8.14 -34.13
N GLY A 29 29.42 -9.47 -34.02
CA GLY A 29 28.14 -10.17 -34.18
C GLY A 29 27.11 -9.83 -33.10
N SER A 30 27.52 -9.57 -31.85
CA SER A 30 26.59 -9.12 -30.79
C SER A 30 26.20 -7.66 -30.97
N ALA A 31 27.16 -6.79 -31.31
CA ALA A 31 26.90 -5.38 -31.59
C ALA A 31 25.95 -5.19 -32.78
N LEU A 32 26.13 -5.95 -33.86
CA LEU A 32 25.26 -5.92 -35.03
C LEU A 32 23.84 -6.39 -34.72
N ARG A 33 23.69 -7.44 -33.90
CA ARG A 33 22.36 -7.90 -33.46
C ARG A 33 21.63 -6.83 -32.65
N LEU A 34 22.31 -6.17 -31.73
CA LEU A 34 21.73 -5.09 -30.94
C LEU A 34 21.34 -3.89 -31.82
N ALA A 35 22.20 -3.50 -32.76
CA ALA A 35 21.95 -2.39 -33.67
C ALA A 35 20.84 -2.69 -34.69
N ALA A 36 20.73 -3.94 -35.14
CA ALA A 36 19.73 -4.37 -36.13
C ALA A 36 18.33 -4.57 -35.52
N GLN A 37 18.24 -4.80 -34.21
CA GLN A 37 17.00 -5.21 -33.54
C GLN A 37 15.82 -4.31 -33.90
N TYR A 38 15.98 -2.99 -33.83
CA TYR A 38 14.92 -2.00 -34.13
C TYR A 38 15.23 -1.16 -35.38
N PHE A 39 16.18 -1.60 -36.20
CA PHE A 39 16.56 -0.89 -37.41
C PHE A 39 15.46 -1.03 -38.48
N PRO A 40 15.06 0.05 -39.18
CA PRO A 40 13.92 0.00 -40.09
C PRO A 40 14.14 -0.89 -41.33
N LEU A 41 15.39 -1.17 -41.71
CA LEU A 41 15.73 -1.97 -42.89
C LEU A 41 16.26 -3.37 -42.51
N PRO A 42 16.07 -4.39 -43.35
CA PRO A 42 16.68 -5.70 -43.13
C PRO A 42 18.20 -5.63 -43.10
N VAL A 43 18.82 -6.15 -42.04
CA VAL A 43 20.27 -6.25 -41.89
C VAL A 43 20.69 -7.70 -42.09
N HIS A 44 21.68 -7.93 -42.95
CA HIS A 44 22.26 -9.25 -43.18
C HIS A 44 23.70 -9.26 -42.67
N PHE A 45 24.08 -10.34 -41.98
CA PHE A 45 25.44 -10.59 -41.52
C PHE A 45 25.81 -12.02 -41.90
N GLU A 46 26.95 -12.18 -42.58
CA GLU A 46 27.45 -13.48 -43.08
C GLU A 46 26.42 -14.25 -43.93
N GLY A 47 25.61 -13.53 -44.70
CA GLY A 47 24.59 -14.11 -45.59
C GLY A 47 23.28 -14.48 -44.89
N ALA A 48 23.18 -14.38 -43.56
CA ALA A 48 21.96 -14.57 -42.81
C ALA A 48 21.30 -13.23 -42.44
N GLN A 49 19.98 -13.15 -42.53
CA GLN A 49 19.24 -11.99 -42.03
C GLN A 49 19.25 -12.01 -40.49
N LEU A 50 19.62 -10.90 -39.86
CA LEU A 50 19.58 -10.76 -38.41
C LEU A 50 18.14 -10.60 -37.91
N PRO A 51 17.83 -11.05 -36.67
CA PRO A 51 16.53 -10.81 -36.04
C PRO A 51 16.21 -9.31 -35.99
N ARG A 52 14.95 -8.99 -36.27
CA ARG A 52 14.41 -7.63 -36.22
C ARG A 52 13.03 -7.66 -35.58
N GLU A 53 12.77 -6.70 -34.72
CA GLU A 53 11.54 -6.54 -33.97
C GLU A 53 10.97 -5.14 -34.22
N ASP A 54 9.65 -5.02 -34.12
CA ASP A 54 9.00 -3.72 -34.05
C ASP A 54 9.23 -3.15 -32.65
N PHE A 55 9.74 -1.91 -32.55
CA PHE A 55 10.00 -1.27 -31.27
C PHE A 55 8.74 -1.10 -30.40
N LEU A 56 7.58 -1.03 -31.06
CA LEU A 56 6.28 -0.92 -30.41
C LEU A 56 5.53 -2.27 -30.31
N ALA A 57 6.23 -3.39 -30.53
CA ALA A 57 5.64 -4.71 -30.34
C ALA A 57 5.08 -4.86 -28.91
N GLY A 58 3.85 -5.33 -28.81
CA GLY A 58 3.15 -5.47 -27.53
C GLY A 58 2.44 -4.21 -27.03
N ALA A 59 2.46 -3.11 -27.78
CA ALA A 59 1.61 -1.96 -27.47
C ALA A 59 0.13 -2.32 -27.69
N ASP A 60 -0.73 -1.95 -26.73
CA ASP A 60 -2.18 -2.15 -26.84
C ASP A 60 -2.79 -1.26 -27.92
N GLN A 61 -2.17 -0.10 -28.15
CA GLN A 61 -2.56 0.85 -29.16
C GLN A 61 -1.33 1.56 -29.74
N ILE A 62 -1.39 1.93 -31.02
CA ILE A 62 -0.42 2.81 -31.66
C ILE A 62 -1.14 3.99 -32.31
N GLU A 63 -0.70 5.22 -32.03
CA GLU A 63 -1.16 6.45 -32.70
C GLU A 63 -0.04 7.03 -33.57
N GLU A 64 -0.40 7.59 -34.73
CA GLU A 64 0.55 8.32 -35.58
C GLU A 64 0.49 9.82 -35.28
N TRP A 65 1.66 10.46 -35.16
CA TRP A 65 1.77 11.89 -34.89
C TRP A 65 3.06 12.46 -35.50
N GLU A 66 2.96 13.47 -36.39
CA GLU A 66 4.09 14.19 -37.00
C GLU A 66 5.29 13.30 -37.44
N GLY A 67 5.00 12.16 -38.07
CA GLY A 67 6.05 11.21 -38.51
C GLY A 67 6.63 10.33 -37.39
N CYS A 68 5.97 10.27 -36.24
CA CYS A 68 6.22 9.33 -35.15
C CYS A 68 5.06 8.35 -35.02
N ARG A 69 5.37 7.16 -34.51
CA ARG A 69 4.40 6.20 -33.97
C ARG A 69 4.52 6.21 -32.46
N ILE A 70 3.42 6.43 -31.75
CA ILE A 70 3.34 6.45 -30.29
C ILE A 70 2.63 5.18 -29.86
N GLY A 71 3.36 4.22 -29.29
CA GLY A 71 2.81 2.99 -28.73
C GLY A 71 2.42 3.19 -27.27
N ILE A 72 1.19 2.84 -26.92
CA ILE A 72 0.64 2.86 -25.56
C ILE A 72 0.68 1.45 -24.99
N PHE A 73 1.15 1.33 -23.75
CA PHE A 73 1.23 0.08 -23.01
C PHE A 73 0.46 0.24 -21.70
N HIS A 74 -0.45 -0.69 -21.45
CA HIS A 74 -1.23 -0.83 -20.23
C HIS A 74 -0.86 -2.12 -19.51
N ASP A 75 0.27 -2.09 -18.82
CA ASP A 75 0.76 -3.19 -18.02
C ASP A 75 1.50 -2.65 -16.79
N GLY A 76 1.34 -3.33 -15.66
CA GLY A 76 1.99 -2.95 -14.38
C GLY A 76 3.50 -3.20 -14.35
N THR A 77 4.15 -3.27 -15.51
CA THR A 77 5.58 -3.55 -15.62
C THR A 77 6.38 -2.31 -15.22
N MET A 78 7.13 -2.42 -14.12
CA MET A 78 8.07 -1.38 -13.71
C MET A 78 9.35 -1.48 -14.55
N GLU A 79 9.48 -0.58 -15.52
CA GLU A 79 10.71 -0.43 -16.30
C GLU A 79 11.76 0.37 -15.50
N ALA A 80 13.03 -0.02 -15.61
CA ALA A 80 14.12 0.75 -15.03
C ALA A 80 14.15 2.18 -15.61
N VAL A 81 14.58 3.17 -14.81
CA VAL A 81 14.61 4.60 -15.17
C VAL A 81 15.35 4.88 -16.50
N HIS A 82 16.32 4.03 -16.85
CA HIS A 82 17.14 4.17 -18.05
C HIS A 82 16.66 3.32 -19.23
N THR A 83 15.49 2.68 -19.13
CA THR A 83 14.94 1.90 -20.24
C THR A 83 14.72 2.81 -21.44
N PRO A 84 15.24 2.47 -22.64
CA PRO A 84 15.02 3.27 -23.83
C PRO A 84 13.55 3.32 -24.20
N ARG A 85 12.99 4.52 -24.36
CA ARG A 85 11.57 4.72 -24.69
C ARG A 85 11.36 5.41 -26.04
N ILE A 86 12.42 5.81 -26.71
CA ILE A 86 12.38 6.36 -28.08
C ILE A 86 13.33 5.55 -28.96
N ASN A 87 12.83 5.11 -30.12
CA ASN A 87 13.64 4.56 -31.21
C ASN A 87 13.84 5.61 -32.30
N PHE A 88 15.10 5.95 -32.57
CA PHE A 88 15.51 6.82 -33.67
C PHE A 88 16.22 5.96 -34.73
N HIS A 89 15.44 5.32 -35.60
CA HIS A 89 15.93 4.46 -36.68
C HIS A 89 16.95 3.40 -36.23
N GLY A 90 16.67 2.69 -35.12
CA GLY A 90 17.54 1.66 -34.53
C GLY A 90 18.46 2.19 -33.42
N VAL A 91 18.62 3.50 -33.28
CA VAL A 91 19.30 4.10 -32.12
C VAL A 91 18.26 4.36 -31.03
N THR A 92 18.24 3.53 -29.99
CA THR A 92 17.30 3.70 -28.89
C THR A 92 17.88 4.58 -27.79
N VAL A 93 17.07 5.50 -27.27
CA VAL A 93 17.47 6.46 -26.23
C VAL A 93 16.47 6.50 -25.10
N ALA A 94 16.97 6.70 -23.88
CA ALA A 94 16.14 7.03 -22.74
C ALA A 94 15.62 8.46 -22.90
N SER A 95 14.33 8.65 -22.61
CA SER A 95 13.71 9.98 -22.62
C SER A 95 12.60 10.02 -21.59
N ARG A 96 12.43 11.18 -20.95
CA ARG A 96 11.30 11.45 -20.07
C ARG A 96 10.04 11.63 -20.92
N LEU A 97 9.34 10.53 -21.17
CA LEU A 97 8.02 10.53 -21.77
C LEU A 97 6.96 10.42 -20.67
N PRO A 98 5.75 10.95 -20.88
CA PRO A 98 4.68 10.87 -19.90
C PRO A 98 4.35 9.41 -19.56
N ALA A 99 3.85 9.23 -18.35
CA ALA A 99 3.24 8.01 -17.85
C ALA A 99 2.12 8.43 -16.90
N LEU A 100 1.07 7.63 -16.82
CA LEU A 100 -0.03 7.85 -15.90
C LEU A 100 -0.12 6.66 -14.95
N SER A 101 -0.62 6.94 -13.75
CA SER A 101 -0.95 5.91 -12.77
C SER A 101 -2.43 6.00 -12.49
N GLU A 102 -3.10 4.87 -12.54
CA GLU A 102 -4.34 4.72 -11.80
C GLU A 102 -4.01 4.46 -10.33
N ILE A 103 -4.90 4.90 -9.44
CA ILE A 103 -4.77 4.67 -8.01
C ILE A 103 -4.60 3.15 -7.75
N GLU A 104 -3.64 2.81 -6.88
CA GLU A 104 -3.16 1.44 -6.58
C GLU A 104 -2.40 0.72 -7.71
N LYS A 105 -2.24 1.35 -8.87
CA LYS A 105 -1.52 0.79 -10.03
C LYS A 105 -0.45 1.76 -10.53
N PRO A 106 0.70 1.84 -9.83
CA PRO A 106 1.74 2.78 -10.20
C PRO A 106 2.25 2.51 -11.61
N LEU A 107 2.34 3.57 -12.42
CA LEU A 107 2.92 3.60 -13.77
C LEU A 107 2.32 2.56 -14.73
N ASN A 108 1.05 2.18 -14.53
CA ASN A 108 0.40 1.18 -15.36
C ASN A 108 0.09 1.66 -16.78
N TRP A 109 0.15 2.96 -17.05
CA TRP A 109 0.00 3.52 -18.39
C TRP A 109 1.31 4.18 -18.83
N ARG A 110 1.91 3.66 -19.90
CA ARG A 110 3.16 4.20 -20.44
C ARG A 110 3.18 4.25 -21.96
N VAL A 111 4.11 5.04 -22.47
CA VAL A 111 4.35 5.18 -23.91
C VAL A 111 5.77 4.79 -24.32
N ARG A 112 5.92 4.29 -25.54
CA ARG A 112 7.18 4.28 -26.29
C ARG A 112 6.95 4.94 -27.64
N VAL A 113 7.98 5.55 -28.22
CA VAL A 113 7.88 6.26 -29.50
C VAL A 113 8.86 5.69 -30.50
N ASP A 114 8.38 5.39 -31.71
CA ASP A 114 9.19 5.02 -32.86
C ASP A 114 9.18 6.16 -33.89
N ILE A 115 10.35 6.74 -34.18
CA ILE A 115 10.48 7.86 -35.10
C ILE A 115 10.65 7.34 -36.52
N VAL A 116 9.74 7.75 -37.41
CA VAL A 116 9.70 7.33 -38.82
C VAL A 116 10.20 8.45 -39.74
N ASP A 117 9.67 9.67 -39.60
CA ASP A 117 10.08 10.84 -40.38
C ASP A 117 9.76 12.15 -39.62
N ALA A 118 10.56 12.46 -38.60
CA ALA A 118 10.37 13.65 -37.75
C ALA A 118 11.67 14.47 -37.66
N PRO A 119 12.04 15.26 -38.69
CA PRO A 119 13.34 15.94 -38.75
C PRO A 119 13.55 17.02 -37.68
N ALA A 120 12.47 17.48 -37.04
CA ALA A 120 12.54 18.42 -35.92
C ALA A 120 12.98 17.76 -34.60
N LEU A 121 12.86 16.43 -34.49
CA LEU A 121 13.38 15.63 -33.39
C LEU A 121 14.83 15.27 -33.69
N GLN A 122 15.73 15.56 -32.76
CA GLN A 122 17.17 15.42 -32.97
C GLN A 122 17.84 14.74 -31.80
N LEU A 123 18.95 14.05 -32.07
CA LEU A 123 19.83 13.50 -31.05
C LEU A 123 20.96 14.47 -30.73
N VAL A 124 21.35 14.55 -29.45
CA VAL A 124 22.48 15.37 -29.00
C VAL A 124 23.77 14.86 -29.63
N LEU A 125 24.49 15.75 -30.31
CA LEU A 125 25.79 15.46 -30.91
C LEU A 125 26.93 15.69 -29.89
N PRO A 126 28.06 14.95 -29.99
CA PRO A 126 28.37 13.93 -31.00
C PRO A 126 27.89 12.52 -30.62
N ALA A 127 27.56 12.28 -29.34
CA ALA A 127 27.40 10.92 -28.80
C ALA A 127 26.06 10.25 -29.15
N ARG A 128 25.02 11.03 -29.50
CA ARG A 128 23.67 10.55 -29.88
C ARG A 128 22.99 9.65 -28.84
N LYS A 129 23.25 9.91 -27.55
CA LYS A 129 22.69 9.12 -26.44
C LYS A 129 21.38 9.66 -25.88
N GLU A 130 21.03 10.89 -26.24
CA GLU A 130 19.94 11.65 -25.64
C GLU A 130 19.23 12.48 -26.73
N MET A 131 17.95 12.76 -26.52
CA MET A 131 17.20 13.70 -27.37
C MET A 131 17.60 15.14 -27.06
N VAL A 132 17.59 16.00 -28.07
CA VAL A 132 17.70 17.45 -27.87
C VAL A 132 16.41 17.96 -27.25
N GLU A 133 16.52 18.63 -26.10
CA GLU A 133 15.40 19.33 -25.45
C GLU A 133 15.00 20.57 -26.27
N ASN A 134 13.96 20.42 -27.08
CA ASN A 134 13.46 21.46 -27.98
C ASN A 134 11.92 21.45 -28.05
N ASP A 135 11.34 22.44 -28.74
CA ASP A 135 9.88 22.57 -28.88
C ASP A 135 9.22 21.33 -29.51
N ALA A 136 9.90 20.66 -30.44
CA ALA A 136 9.37 19.45 -31.08
C ALA A 136 9.26 18.28 -30.08
N LEU A 137 10.25 18.10 -29.20
CA LEU A 137 10.20 17.10 -28.13
C LEU A 137 9.12 17.44 -27.10
N CYS A 138 8.93 18.73 -26.77
CA CYS A 138 7.83 19.17 -25.91
C CYS A 138 6.45 18.83 -26.52
N ARG A 139 6.25 19.11 -27.82
CA ARG A 139 5.01 18.73 -28.51
C ARG A 139 4.81 17.22 -28.61
N LEU A 140 5.89 16.44 -28.80
CA LEU A 140 5.82 14.98 -28.77
C LEU A 140 5.36 14.46 -27.41
N ARG A 141 5.87 15.04 -26.31
CA ARG A 141 5.45 14.68 -24.95
C ARG A 141 3.98 14.99 -24.71
N GLU A 142 3.50 16.16 -25.13
CA GLU A 142 2.08 16.51 -25.04
C GLU A 142 1.21 15.58 -25.89
N ALA A 143 1.61 15.30 -27.14
CA ALA A 143 0.90 14.36 -28.01
C ALA A 143 0.84 12.95 -27.41
N ALA A 144 1.92 12.50 -26.78
CA ALA A 144 1.97 11.22 -26.10
C ALA A 144 1.10 11.18 -24.83
N GLU A 145 1.02 12.28 -24.07
CA GLU A 145 0.12 12.41 -22.92
C GLU A 145 -1.35 12.35 -23.37
N ILE A 146 -1.69 13.07 -24.45
CA ILE A 146 -3.03 13.00 -25.07
C ILE A 146 -3.35 11.58 -25.53
N ALA A 147 -2.40 10.86 -26.13
CA ALA A 147 -2.58 9.49 -26.57
C ALA A 147 -2.85 8.53 -25.39
N LEU A 148 -2.22 8.74 -24.22
CA LEU A 148 -2.53 7.99 -22.99
C LEU A 148 -3.98 8.21 -22.55
N TYR A 149 -4.44 9.46 -22.45
CA TYR A 149 -5.83 9.73 -22.06
C TYR A 149 -6.85 9.20 -23.07
N ARG A 150 -6.53 9.21 -24.38
CA ARG A 150 -7.38 8.58 -25.41
C ARG A 150 -7.46 7.07 -25.26
N ALA A 151 -6.36 6.42 -24.91
CA ALA A 151 -6.36 4.99 -24.62
C ALA A 151 -7.25 4.69 -23.39
N ILE A 152 -7.10 5.48 -22.31
CA ILE A 152 -7.96 5.37 -21.11
C ILE A 152 -9.43 5.59 -21.45
N CYS A 153 -9.77 6.51 -22.37
CA CYS A 153 -11.14 6.73 -22.82
C CYS A 153 -11.79 5.51 -23.49
N ARG A 154 -11.00 4.54 -23.96
CA ARG A 154 -11.49 3.29 -24.55
C ARG A 154 -11.74 2.20 -23.51
N GLU A 155 -11.17 2.36 -22.31
CA GLU A 155 -11.48 1.49 -21.19
C GLU A 155 -12.91 1.73 -20.71
N LYS A 156 -13.50 0.68 -20.12
CA LYS A 156 -14.86 0.77 -19.58
C LYS A 156 -14.96 1.74 -18.41
N SER A 157 -13.87 1.86 -17.66
CA SER A 157 -13.75 2.73 -16.50
C SER A 157 -12.27 2.99 -16.20
N HIS A 158 -12.01 3.96 -15.31
CA HIS A 158 -10.66 4.27 -14.84
C HIS A 158 -10.64 4.65 -13.37
N ARG A 159 -9.43 4.68 -12.82
CA ARG A 159 -9.11 5.01 -11.42
C ARG A 159 -8.07 6.13 -11.29
N LEU A 160 -7.99 7.02 -12.28
CA LEU A 160 -7.14 8.22 -12.22
C LEU A 160 -7.45 9.09 -11.00
N SER A 161 -6.41 9.70 -10.41
CA SER A 161 -6.57 10.80 -9.46
C SER A 161 -7.32 11.97 -10.09
N TYR A 162 -7.90 12.83 -9.26
CA TYR A 162 -8.60 14.02 -9.74
C TYR A 162 -7.67 14.94 -10.54
N GLU A 163 -6.42 15.10 -10.10
CA GLU A 163 -5.42 15.89 -10.82
C GLU A 163 -5.21 15.39 -12.26
N ALA A 164 -5.00 14.08 -12.44
CA ALA A 164 -4.82 13.48 -13.76
C ALA A 164 -6.09 13.57 -14.62
N TRP A 165 -7.27 13.40 -14.01
CA TRP A 165 -8.54 13.55 -14.71
C TRP A 165 -8.84 14.99 -15.14
N ALA A 166 -8.57 15.97 -14.28
CA ALA A 166 -8.67 17.39 -14.60
C ALA A 166 -7.67 17.78 -15.70
N ARG A 167 -6.45 17.24 -15.65
CA ARG A 167 -5.44 17.41 -16.70
C ARG A 167 -5.90 16.87 -18.05
N ALA A 168 -6.59 15.73 -18.09
CA ALA A 168 -7.19 15.21 -19.33
C ALA A 168 -8.14 16.22 -19.96
N ARG A 169 -9.00 16.86 -19.15
CA ARG A 169 -9.93 17.91 -19.60
C ARG A 169 -9.20 19.13 -20.15
N ASP A 170 -8.11 19.57 -19.49
CA ASP A 170 -7.30 20.69 -19.95
C ASP A 170 -6.64 20.42 -21.32
N LEU A 171 -6.35 19.15 -21.61
CA LEU A 171 -5.86 18.67 -22.91
C LEU A 171 -6.99 18.39 -23.92
N GLY A 172 -8.23 18.73 -23.59
CA GLY A 172 -9.40 18.55 -24.46
C GLY A 172 -9.92 17.11 -24.53
N ILE A 173 -9.53 16.23 -23.61
CA ILE A 173 -10.03 14.86 -23.52
C ILE A 173 -11.08 14.78 -22.40
N ALA A 174 -12.33 14.51 -22.79
CA ALA A 174 -13.41 14.33 -21.84
C ALA A 174 -13.46 12.87 -21.36
N LEU A 175 -13.13 12.65 -20.08
CA LEU A 175 -13.28 11.36 -19.41
C LEU A 175 -14.49 11.39 -18.45
N PRO A 176 -15.19 10.26 -18.23
CA PRO A 176 -16.16 10.15 -17.14
C PRO A 176 -15.48 10.35 -15.78
N GLU A 177 -16.24 10.52 -14.70
CA GLU A 177 -15.62 10.46 -13.36
C GLU A 177 -15.04 9.06 -13.10
N ALA A 178 -14.01 8.99 -12.25
CA ALA A 178 -13.39 7.73 -11.87
C ALA A 178 -14.38 6.76 -11.21
N ASP A 179 -14.04 5.48 -11.27
CA ASP A 179 -14.83 4.40 -10.68
C ASP A 179 -15.06 4.62 -9.18
N ARG A 180 -16.35 4.66 -8.80
CA ARG A 180 -16.85 4.97 -7.46
C ARG A 180 -16.71 3.78 -6.51
N TRP A 181 -15.51 3.57 -5.98
CA TRP A 181 -15.28 2.59 -4.89
C TRP A 181 -14.10 2.99 -4.02
N LEU A 182 -14.10 2.52 -2.78
CA LEU A 182 -12.99 2.69 -1.83
C LEU A 182 -12.76 1.37 -1.10
N ASN A 183 -11.58 1.18 -0.53
CA ASN A 183 -11.28 -0.01 0.25
C ASN A 183 -11.98 0.07 1.60
N ALA A 184 -12.61 -1.03 2.01
CA ALA A 184 -13.25 -1.14 3.32
C ALA A 184 -12.24 -0.79 4.41
N TRP A 185 -12.68 0.00 5.39
CA TRP A 185 -11.84 0.34 6.54
C TRP A 185 -11.61 -0.91 7.39
N THR A 186 -10.36 -1.11 7.78
CA THR A 186 -9.96 -2.03 8.84
C THR A 186 -9.17 -1.25 9.88
N PRO A 187 -9.41 -1.48 11.18
CA PRO A 187 -8.72 -0.73 12.22
C PRO A 187 -7.22 -1.00 12.16
N ASN A 188 -6.42 0.07 12.26
CA ASN A 188 -4.97 -0.05 12.32
C ASN A 188 -4.54 -0.78 13.60
N ILE A 189 -3.41 -1.49 13.52
CA ILE A 189 -2.72 -2.04 14.69
C ILE A 189 -1.44 -1.24 14.95
N ALA A 190 -1.03 -1.14 16.21
CA ALA A 190 0.13 -0.32 16.60
C ALA A 190 1.45 -0.77 15.95
N ASP A 191 1.58 -2.06 15.63
CA ASP A 191 2.81 -2.64 15.09
C ASP A 191 3.08 -2.31 13.60
N THR A 192 2.06 -1.83 12.89
CA THR A 192 2.17 -1.65 11.44
C THR A 192 2.14 -0.18 11.05
N SER A 193 3.24 0.27 10.44
CA SER A 193 3.28 1.55 9.71
C SER A 193 2.44 1.52 8.42
N ASN A 194 2.11 0.33 7.92
CA ASN A 194 1.24 0.15 6.76
C ASN A 194 -0.20 -0.10 7.19
N ARG A 195 -1.12 0.68 6.62
CA ARG A 195 -2.55 0.43 6.79
C ARG A 195 -2.97 -0.78 5.99
N TYR A 196 -3.56 -1.76 6.65
CA TYR A 196 -4.28 -2.82 5.97
C TYR A 196 -5.45 -2.19 5.22
N GLN A 197 -5.57 -2.53 3.94
CA GLN A 197 -6.71 -2.12 3.14
C GLN A 197 -7.67 -3.30 3.03
N GLY A 198 -8.91 -3.11 3.49
CA GLY A 198 -9.97 -4.09 3.31
C GLY A 198 -10.37 -4.23 1.83
N ALA A 199 -11.31 -5.13 1.57
CA ALA A 199 -11.81 -5.35 0.22
C ALA A 199 -12.51 -4.11 -0.37
N ALA A 200 -12.43 -3.95 -1.69
CA ALA A 200 -13.08 -2.85 -2.40
C ALA A 200 -14.62 -2.86 -2.24
N ILE A 201 -15.19 -1.77 -1.75
CA ILE A 201 -16.64 -1.54 -1.65
C ILE A 201 -17.12 -0.82 -2.90
N ARG A 202 -17.74 -1.57 -3.82
CA ARG A 202 -18.11 -1.09 -5.17
C ARG A 202 -19.55 -0.61 -5.31
N SER A 203 -20.36 -0.78 -4.28
CA SER A 203 -21.79 -0.49 -4.33
C SER A 203 -22.33 -0.20 -2.93
N GLY A 204 -23.38 0.60 -2.87
CA GLY A 204 -24.06 0.95 -1.63
C GLY A 204 -23.49 2.21 -0.98
N PRO A 205 -23.99 2.56 0.22
CA PRO A 205 -23.48 3.69 0.98
C PRO A 205 -22.03 3.42 1.42
N MET A 206 -21.23 4.48 1.48
CA MET A 206 -19.87 4.45 2.04
C MET A 206 -19.73 5.66 2.95
N ILE A 207 -19.00 5.50 4.04
CA ILE A 207 -18.64 6.58 4.96
C ILE A 207 -17.13 6.64 5.04
N ILE A 208 -16.53 7.76 4.66
CA ILE A 208 -15.08 7.93 4.75
C ILE A 208 -14.71 8.03 6.23
N MET A 209 -13.77 7.18 6.64
CA MET A 209 -13.15 7.19 7.96
C MET A 209 -11.90 8.06 7.91
N SER A 210 -11.85 9.10 8.74
CA SER A 210 -10.62 9.84 9.01
C SER A 210 -9.67 8.99 9.86
N ASP A 211 -8.38 9.30 9.75
CA ASP A 211 -7.34 8.55 10.43
C ASP A 211 -7.34 8.84 11.92
N HIS A 212 -7.18 7.78 12.72
CA HIS A 212 -7.13 7.83 14.17
C HIS A 212 -5.97 6.97 14.69
N GLU A 213 -5.59 7.15 15.96
CA GLU A 213 -4.58 6.30 16.58
C GLU A 213 -5.11 4.85 16.71
N PRO A 214 -4.22 3.82 16.71
CA PRO A 214 -4.61 2.42 16.73
C PRO A 214 -5.59 2.06 17.85
N ASP A 215 -5.38 2.58 19.05
CA ASP A 215 -6.24 2.32 20.20
C ASP A 215 -7.67 2.88 20.04
N ILE A 216 -7.81 4.05 19.43
CA ILE A 216 -9.11 4.61 19.05
C ILE A 216 -9.79 3.78 17.95
N GLU A 217 -9.04 3.41 16.90
CA GLU A 217 -9.57 2.61 15.79
C GLU A 217 -10.01 1.21 16.24
N GLN A 218 -9.21 0.52 17.07
CA GLN A 218 -9.53 -0.80 17.60
C GLN A 218 -10.76 -0.75 18.52
N ALA A 219 -10.83 0.23 19.43
CA ALA A 219 -11.99 0.42 20.28
C ALA A 219 -13.26 0.76 19.48
N LEU A 220 -13.13 1.54 18.40
CA LEU A 220 -14.26 1.87 17.51
C LEU A 220 -14.74 0.64 16.74
N ALA A 221 -13.82 -0.15 16.18
CA ALA A 221 -14.16 -1.38 15.47
C ALA A 221 -14.96 -2.32 16.37
N ARG A 222 -14.54 -2.44 17.63
CA ARG A 222 -15.23 -3.24 18.63
C ARG A 222 -16.64 -2.70 18.93
N ALA A 223 -16.79 -1.40 19.15
CA ALA A 223 -18.09 -0.78 19.37
C ALA A 223 -19.06 -1.03 18.19
N LEU A 224 -18.57 -0.84 16.97
CA LEU A 224 -19.37 -1.00 15.74
C LEU A 224 -19.73 -2.45 15.44
N ALA A 225 -18.93 -3.43 15.89
CA ALA A 225 -19.23 -4.85 15.76
C ALA A 225 -20.43 -5.28 16.63
N ASN A 226 -20.65 -4.60 17.75
CA ASN A 226 -21.80 -4.85 18.64
C ASN A 226 -23.07 -4.16 18.13
N GLU A 227 -22.94 -2.92 17.68
CA GLU A 227 -24.05 -2.14 17.15
C GLU A 227 -23.55 -1.18 16.05
N THR A 228 -24.15 -1.26 14.86
CA THR A 228 -23.80 -0.37 13.74
C THR A 228 -24.93 0.60 13.45
N PRO A 229 -25.01 1.77 14.13
CA PRO A 229 -26.05 2.75 13.85
C PRO A 229 -25.76 3.58 12.58
N LEU A 230 -24.60 3.35 11.96
CA LEU A 230 -24.13 4.09 10.80
C LEU A 230 -24.87 3.62 9.54
N GLY A 231 -25.24 4.56 8.67
CA GLY A 231 -25.99 4.29 7.43
C GLY A 231 -25.19 3.58 6.32
N GLY A 232 -23.99 3.07 6.60
CA GLY A 232 -23.13 2.37 5.66
C GLY A 232 -21.79 1.95 6.29
N PRO A 233 -21.03 1.06 5.61
CA PRO A 233 -19.69 0.68 6.04
C PRO A 233 -18.70 1.85 6.00
N LEU A 234 -17.73 1.81 6.90
CA LEU A 234 -16.56 2.68 6.88
C LEU A 234 -15.62 2.26 5.73
N VAL A 235 -15.01 3.24 5.08
CA VAL A 235 -14.00 3.06 4.03
C VAL A 235 -12.81 3.97 4.28
N HIS A 236 -11.63 3.57 3.82
CA HIS A 236 -10.44 4.41 3.92
C HIS A 236 -10.58 5.67 3.07
N GLU A 237 -10.10 6.78 3.63
CA GLU A 237 -9.88 8.00 2.87
C GLU A 237 -8.86 7.76 1.75
N ASN A 238 -9.11 8.32 0.58
CA ASN A 238 -8.11 8.44 -0.48
C ASN A 238 -8.19 9.83 -1.10
N ARG A 239 -7.26 10.68 -0.70
CA ARG A 239 -7.23 12.10 -1.04
C ARG A 239 -6.98 12.36 -2.53
N ASP A 240 -6.47 11.37 -3.27
CA ASP A 240 -6.34 11.47 -4.73
C ASP A 240 -7.71 11.57 -5.43
N PHE A 241 -8.82 11.27 -4.74
CA PHE A 241 -10.18 11.46 -5.24
C PHE A 241 -10.87 12.75 -4.77
N GLU A 242 -10.21 13.59 -3.96
CA GLU A 242 -10.76 14.91 -3.60
C GLU A 242 -11.14 15.69 -4.87
N ASP A 243 -12.25 16.43 -4.81
CA ASP A 243 -12.87 17.17 -5.92
C ASP A 243 -13.65 16.33 -6.97
N TYR A 244 -13.60 14.99 -6.91
CA TYR A 244 -14.60 14.19 -7.64
C TYR A 244 -15.96 14.33 -6.95
N ARG A 245 -17.00 14.60 -7.74
CA ARG A 245 -18.36 14.78 -7.22
C ARG A 245 -18.83 13.59 -6.40
N TRP A 246 -18.64 12.36 -6.89
CA TRP A 246 -19.10 11.17 -6.17
C TRP A 246 -18.41 10.97 -4.82
N TYR A 247 -17.15 11.44 -4.70
CA TYR A 247 -16.31 11.30 -3.51
C TYR A 247 -16.66 12.38 -2.49
N ASP A 248 -16.81 13.62 -2.94
CA ASP A 248 -17.21 14.75 -2.09
C ASP A 248 -18.65 14.63 -1.57
N GLU A 249 -19.51 13.91 -2.27
CA GLU A 249 -20.86 13.57 -1.82
C GLU A 249 -20.88 12.52 -0.68
N LEU A 250 -19.76 11.84 -0.39
CA LEU A 250 -19.73 10.84 0.68
C LEU A 250 -19.73 11.48 2.08
N PRO A 251 -20.50 10.93 3.03
CA PRO A 251 -20.40 11.30 4.44
C PRO A 251 -19.02 10.96 5.01
N ARG A 252 -18.59 11.72 6.01
CA ARG A 252 -17.28 11.62 6.66
C ARG A 252 -17.42 11.48 8.17
N LEU A 253 -16.76 10.50 8.75
CA LEU A 253 -16.53 10.43 10.18
C LEU A 253 -15.37 11.38 10.50
N LEU A 254 -15.68 12.48 11.20
CA LEU A 254 -14.71 13.55 11.47
C LEU A 254 -13.84 13.29 12.69
N SER A 255 -14.44 12.67 13.70
CA SER A 255 -13.77 12.35 14.95
C SER A 255 -14.46 11.19 15.65
N CYS A 256 -13.67 10.34 16.28
CA CYS A 256 -14.11 9.36 17.26
C CYS A 256 -13.52 9.73 18.63
N SER A 257 -14.33 9.63 19.68
CA SER A 257 -13.85 9.75 21.06
C SER A 257 -14.66 8.82 21.95
N PHE A 258 -14.16 8.51 23.14
CA PHE A 258 -14.82 7.64 24.10
C PHE A 258 -15.18 8.43 25.34
N THR A 259 -16.42 8.26 25.79
CA THR A 259 -16.86 8.75 27.09
C THR A 259 -16.89 7.60 28.07
N VAL A 260 -16.23 7.79 29.21
CA VAL A 260 -16.09 6.82 30.29
C VAL A 260 -16.77 7.37 31.54
N GLN A 261 -17.67 6.60 32.15
CA GLN A 261 -18.32 6.98 33.40
C GLN A 261 -17.73 6.21 34.58
N ARG A 262 -17.21 6.92 35.59
CA ARG A 262 -16.70 6.33 36.85
C ARG A 262 -17.04 7.26 38.02
N ASP A 263 -17.57 6.69 39.10
CA ASP A 263 -17.99 7.41 40.31
C ASP A 263 -18.95 8.58 40.01
N GLY A 264 -19.83 8.39 39.02
CA GLY A 264 -20.75 9.43 38.53
C GLY A 264 -20.09 10.61 37.77
N VAL A 265 -18.78 10.54 37.49
CA VAL A 265 -18.04 11.53 36.69
C VAL A 265 -17.84 11.00 35.27
N LEU A 266 -18.05 11.88 34.28
CA LEU A 266 -17.83 11.57 32.87
C LEU A 266 -16.44 12.07 32.44
N HIS A 267 -15.62 11.15 31.98
CA HIS A 267 -14.31 11.41 31.38
C HIS A 267 -14.38 11.21 29.88
N ARG A 268 -13.52 11.91 29.13
CA ARG A 268 -13.42 11.80 27.68
C ARG A 268 -12.01 11.38 27.31
N TYR A 269 -11.92 10.46 26.35
CA TYR A 269 -10.69 9.98 25.75
C TYR A 269 -10.76 10.14 24.23
N ALA A 270 -9.71 10.65 23.60
CA ALA A 270 -9.61 10.86 22.14
C ALA A 270 -8.11 10.94 21.75
N ASP A 271 -7.79 10.99 20.45
CA ASP A 271 -6.37 11.07 20.01
C ASP A 271 -5.61 12.23 20.66
N ASP A 272 -6.28 13.36 20.89
CA ASP A 272 -5.71 14.58 21.47
C ASP A 272 -6.07 14.79 22.95
N ILE A 273 -6.77 13.83 23.57
CA ILE A 273 -7.27 13.93 24.94
C ILE A 273 -6.96 12.63 25.69
N ALA A 274 -5.92 12.65 26.51
CA ALA A 274 -5.60 11.57 27.45
C ALA A 274 -6.51 11.59 28.68
N LEU A 275 -6.62 10.44 29.35
CA LEU A 275 -7.20 10.38 30.69
C LEU A 275 -6.22 10.98 31.72
N PRO A 276 -6.71 11.43 32.90
CA PRO A 276 -5.82 11.90 33.97
C PRO A 276 -4.79 10.83 34.37
N GLU A 277 -3.55 11.24 34.71
CA GLU A 277 -2.47 10.31 35.12
C GLU A 277 -2.88 9.40 36.31
N GLU A 278 -3.71 9.91 37.22
CA GLU A 278 -4.20 9.15 38.38
C GLU A 278 -5.38 8.21 38.04
N PHE A 279 -5.77 8.11 36.77
CA PHE A 279 -6.91 7.28 36.34
C PHE A 279 -6.50 5.81 36.21
N GLU A 280 -6.75 5.04 37.27
CA GLU A 280 -6.34 3.64 37.34
C GLU A 280 -7.11 2.72 36.37
N SER A 281 -6.43 1.70 35.86
CA SER A 281 -7.04 0.58 35.13
C SER A 281 -8.06 -0.16 35.99
N GLY A 282 -9.13 -0.67 35.37
CA GLY A 282 -10.16 -1.44 36.09
C GLY A 282 -11.58 -1.19 35.61
N PRO A 283 -12.58 -1.66 36.38
CA PRO A 283 -13.98 -1.56 36.00
C PRO A 283 -14.45 -0.10 35.98
N VAL A 284 -15.41 0.18 35.09
CA VAL A 284 -16.13 1.45 34.98
C VAL A 284 -17.63 1.19 34.88
N GLU A 285 -18.44 2.25 35.06
CA GLU A 285 -19.90 2.15 35.03
C GLU A 285 -20.46 1.99 33.62
N ASN A 286 -19.82 2.64 32.63
CA ASN A 286 -20.20 2.65 31.22
C ASN A 286 -19.05 3.19 30.35
N ILE A 287 -18.91 2.65 29.13
CA ILE A 287 -18.05 3.18 28.07
C ILE A 287 -18.89 3.35 26.80
N SER A 288 -18.75 4.48 26.12
CA SER A 288 -19.45 4.72 24.85
C SER A 288 -18.56 5.49 23.87
N ALA A 289 -18.53 5.05 22.62
CA ALA A 289 -17.96 5.79 21.51
C ALA A 289 -18.91 6.94 21.12
N GLU A 290 -18.42 8.17 21.12
CA GLU A 290 -19.03 9.34 20.48
C GLU A 290 -18.43 9.52 19.09
N ILE A 291 -19.25 9.31 18.06
CA ILE A 291 -18.86 9.39 16.66
C ILE A 291 -19.48 10.64 16.05
N LEU A 292 -18.65 11.55 15.55
CA LEU A 292 -19.10 12.77 14.88
C LEU A 292 -19.15 12.55 13.36
N LEU A 293 -20.34 12.45 12.80
CA LEU A 293 -20.56 12.20 11.37
C LEU A 293 -21.04 13.46 10.66
N ARG A 294 -20.36 13.85 9.59
CA ARG A 294 -20.79 14.93 8.68
C ARG A 294 -21.34 14.35 7.39
N SER A 295 -22.50 14.82 6.94
CA SER A 295 -23.01 14.50 5.60
C SER A 295 -22.10 15.06 4.51
N GLY A 296 -21.97 14.36 3.39
CA GLY A 296 -21.22 14.87 2.24
C GLY A 296 -21.99 15.92 1.43
N GLY A 297 -21.35 16.42 0.38
CA GLY A 297 -21.90 17.35 -0.59
C GLY A 297 -21.54 18.83 -0.35
N PRO A 298 -21.94 19.72 -1.26
CA PRO A 298 -21.47 21.12 -1.31
C PRO A 298 -22.00 22.02 -0.19
N SER A 299 -23.04 21.57 0.53
CA SER A 299 -23.60 22.26 1.68
C SER A 299 -23.92 21.23 2.75
N PRO A 300 -22.90 20.73 3.46
CA PRO A 300 -23.08 19.68 4.45
C PRO A 300 -23.99 20.18 5.58
N ALA A 301 -24.91 19.34 6.03
CA ALA A 301 -25.72 19.61 7.22
C ALA A 301 -24.84 19.71 8.48
N GLU A 302 -25.40 20.19 9.59
CA GLU A 302 -24.73 20.11 10.88
C GLU A 302 -24.34 18.66 11.19
N PRO A 303 -23.11 18.41 11.68
CA PRO A 303 -22.68 17.06 12.03
C PRO A 303 -23.61 16.40 13.06
N THR A 304 -23.88 15.13 12.87
CA THR A 304 -24.67 14.30 13.79
C THR A 304 -23.74 13.52 14.72
N ILE A 305 -24.07 13.48 16.00
CA ILE A 305 -23.34 12.67 16.99
C ILE A 305 -24.07 11.34 17.19
N TYR A 306 -23.36 10.25 16.98
CA TYR A 306 -23.81 8.90 17.34
C TYR A 306 -23.11 8.45 18.62
N ARG A 307 -23.85 7.75 19.48
CA ARG A 307 -23.31 7.13 20.70
C ARG A 307 -23.47 5.63 20.59
N VAL A 308 -22.36 4.91 20.66
CA VAL A 308 -22.33 3.44 20.54
C VAL A 308 -21.70 2.87 21.82
N PRO A 309 -22.39 1.98 22.56
CA PRO A 309 -21.81 1.36 23.75
C PRO A 309 -20.64 0.43 23.37
N THR A 310 -19.64 0.36 24.24
CA THR A 310 -18.57 -0.65 24.17
C THR A 310 -18.30 -1.21 25.56
N ASP A 311 -17.78 -2.42 25.63
CA ASP A 311 -17.55 -3.17 26.87
C ASP A 311 -16.11 -3.03 27.40
N MET A 312 -15.18 -2.56 26.57
CA MET A 312 -13.79 -2.33 26.94
C MET A 312 -13.14 -1.22 26.11
N LEU A 313 -12.11 -0.62 26.69
CA LEU A 313 -11.31 0.45 26.08
C LEU A 313 -9.87 0.34 26.58
N VAL A 314 -8.93 0.34 25.64
CA VAL A 314 -7.50 0.48 25.92
C VAL A 314 -7.14 1.93 25.57
N CYS A 315 -6.61 2.66 26.54
CA CYS A 315 -6.18 4.04 26.35
C CYS A 315 -4.66 4.04 26.34
N ASN A 316 -4.06 4.37 25.19
CA ASN A 316 -2.61 4.50 25.08
C ASN A 316 -2.07 5.65 25.95
N ASN A 317 -2.81 6.76 26.11
CA ASN A 317 -2.38 7.94 26.88
C ASN A 317 -0.99 8.50 26.48
N ALA A 318 -0.58 8.30 25.22
CA ALA A 318 0.76 8.64 24.71
C ALA A 318 1.92 7.92 25.41
N CYS A 319 1.66 6.69 25.86
CA CYS A 319 2.62 5.85 26.54
C CYS A 319 3.32 4.89 25.57
N TRP A 320 4.42 4.27 26.04
CA TRP A 320 5.23 3.35 25.22
C TRP A 320 5.19 1.91 25.72
N THR A 321 4.53 1.68 26.84
CA THR A 321 4.53 0.41 27.56
C THR A 321 3.14 0.09 28.10
N LEU A 322 2.89 -1.19 28.36
CA LEU A 322 1.60 -1.67 28.82
C LEU A 322 1.26 -1.20 30.25
N ASP A 323 2.25 -0.99 31.11
CA ASP A 323 2.08 -0.55 32.50
C ASP A 323 1.68 0.93 32.63
N GLU A 324 1.95 1.73 31.61
CA GLU A 324 1.57 3.14 31.54
C GLU A 324 0.19 3.35 30.88
N ALA A 325 -0.32 2.35 30.16
CA ALA A 325 -1.63 2.41 29.52
C ALA A 325 -2.79 2.25 30.53
N THR A 326 -3.92 2.91 30.27
CA THR A 326 -5.14 2.73 31.07
C THR A 326 -6.08 1.74 30.40
N ILE A 327 -6.38 0.64 31.09
CA ILE A 327 -7.23 -0.44 30.61
C ILE A 327 -8.56 -0.42 31.34
N LEU A 328 -9.65 -0.23 30.60
CA LEU A 328 -10.99 -0.06 31.16
C LEU A 328 -11.96 -1.10 30.60
N PHE A 329 -12.91 -1.52 31.42
CA PHE A 329 -13.99 -2.41 31.02
C PHE A 329 -15.27 -2.10 31.78
N ASP A 330 -16.42 -2.31 31.15
CA ASP A 330 -17.71 -2.19 31.83
C ASP A 330 -17.81 -3.28 32.91
N GLY A 331 -17.96 -2.86 34.17
CA GLY A 331 -18.02 -3.76 35.32
C GLY A 331 -19.23 -4.70 35.33
N LYS A 332 -20.21 -4.50 34.43
CA LYS A 332 -21.37 -5.39 34.24
C LYS A 332 -21.22 -6.28 33.00
N ALA A 333 -20.26 -6.02 32.13
CA ALA A 333 -20.04 -6.81 30.92
C ALA A 333 -19.23 -8.08 31.23
N ASN A 334 -19.52 -9.16 30.51
CA ASN A 334 -18.78 -10.42 30.62
C ASN A 334 -17.54 -10.40 29.69
N VAL A 335 -16.58 -9.55 30.02
CA VAL A 335 -15.34 -9.41 29.26
C VAL A 335 -14.45 -10.63 29.46
N GLN A 336 -13.98 -11.22 28.36
CA GLN A 336 -13.06 -12.36 28.40
C GLN A 336 -11.60 -11.87 28.44
N PRO A 337 -10.73 -12.45 29.29
CA PRO A 337 -9.32 -12.03 29.38
C PRO A 337 -8.57 -12.07 28.05
N HIS A 338 -8.79 -13.11 27.24
CA HIS A 338 -8.16 -13.21 25.92
C HIS A 338 -8.58 -12.07 24.99
N ALA A 339 -9.88 -11.72 24.96
CA ALA A 339 -10.37 -10.63 24.11
C ALA A 339 -9.82 -9.26 24.54
N LEU A 340 -9.63 -9.06 25.85
CA LEU A 340 -9.01 -7.84 26.37
C LEU A 340 -7.51 -7.80 26.04
N ALA A 341 -6.80 -8.92 26.17
CA ALA A 341 -5.39 -9.04 25.81
C ALA A 341 -5.15 -8.81 24.30
N ASP A 342 -6.02 -9.33 23.43
CA ASP A 342 -5.96 -9.10 21.98
C ASP A 342 -6.15 -7.61 21.66
N LEU A 343 -7.07 -6.95 22.37
CA LEU A 343 -7.27 -5.50 22.22
C LEU A 343 -6.05 -4.71 22.68
N MET A 344 -5.42 -5.08 23.80
CA MET A 344 -4.16 -4.47 24.25
C MET A 344 -3.06 -4.62 23.20
N HIS A 345 -2.87 -5.83 22.68
CA HIS A 345 -1.85 -6.11 21.67
C HIS A 345 -2.08 -5.27 20.42
N ALA A 346 -3.28 -5.31 19.85
CA ALA A 346 -3.61 -4.54 18.65
C ALA A 346 -3.48 -3.01 18.86
N SER A 347 -3.75 -2.52 20.07
CA SER A 347 -3.75 -1.08 20.38
C SER A 347 -2.37 -0.53 20.75
N LEU A 348 -1.47 -1.34 21.29
CA LEU A 348 -0.25 -0.86 21.95
C LEU A 348 1.05 -1.52 21.48
N PHE A 349 1.02 -2.77 21.00
CA PHE A 349 2.25 -3.48 20.64
C PHE A 349 2.90 -2.84 19.40
N CYS A 350 4.17 -2.48 19.52
CA CYS A 350 4.97 -1.96 18.42
C CYS A 350 6.37 -2.57 18.46
N TYR A 351 6.78 -3.21 17.36
CA TYR A 351 8.08 -3.84 17.24
C TYR A 351 9.22 -2.81 17.29
N SER A 352 10.15 -3.04 18.22
CA SER A 352 11.42 -2.32 18.27
C SER A 352 12.50 -3.12 17.54
N ASP A 353 13.08 -2.54 16.49
CA ASP A 353 14.22 -3.10 15.75
C ASP A 353 15.59 -2.58 16.27
N ASP A 354 15.57 -1.87 17.40
CA ASP A 354 16.79 -1.38 18.06
C ASP A 354 17.72 -2.54 18.44
N CYS A 355 19.03 -2.30 18.31
CA CYS A 355 20.08 -3.33 18.39
C CYS A 355 20.26 -4.03 19.75
N GLY A 356 19.39 -3.76 20.73
CA GLY A 356 19.33 -4.43 22.03
C GLY A 356 18.07 -5.27 22.26
N HIS A 357 17.13 -5.29 21.30
CA HIS A 357 15.86 -5.99 21.42
C HIS A 357 15.86 -7.32 20.64
N ASP A 358 15.06 -8.27 21.11
CA ASP A 358 14.94 -9.61 20.51
C ASP A 358 14.25 -9.57 19.12
N SER A 359 14.10 -10.72 18.46
CA SER A 359 13.31 -10.81 17.22
C SER A 359 11.84 -10.43 17.45
N TRP A 360 11.16 -10.01 16.38
CA TRP A 360 9.72 -9.69 16.39
C TRP A 360 8.89 -10.77 17.09
N ASP A 361 9.09 -12.05 16.73
CA ASP A 361 8.33 -13.18 17.31
C ASP A 361 8.46 -13.25 18.84
N THR A 362 9.66 -12.99 19.35
CA THR A 362 9.96 -13.05 20.79
C THR A 362 9.33 -11.87 21.53
N GLN A 363 9.42 -10.67 20.96
CA GLN A 363 8.83 -9.47 21.54
C GLN A 363 7.29 -9.53 21.53
N SER A 364 6.69 -9.96 20.41
CA SER A 364 5.24 -10.12 20.29
C SER A 364 4.73 -11.15 21.29
N LEU A 365 5.37 -12.32 21.37
CA LEU A 365 4.97 -13.37 22.32
C LEU A 365 5.10 -12.89 23.78
N ALA A 366 6.19 -12.19 24.11
CA ALA A 366 6.37 -11.62 25.45
C ALA A 366 5.25 -10.62 25.79
N PHE A 367 4.91 -9.73 24.85
CA PHE A 367 3.83 -8.76 25.02
C PHE A 367 2.47 -9.47 25.17
N GLU A 368 2.19 -10.50 24.37
CA GLU A 368 0.97 -11.30 24.49
C GLU A 368 0.82 -11.95 25.87
N HIS A 369 1.91 -12.49 26.41
CA HIS A 369 1.92 -13.05 27.78
C HIS A 369 1.67 -11.97 28.83
N GLU A 370 2.30 -10.80 28.70
CA GLU A 370 2.11 -9.68 29.62
C GLU A 370 0.66 -9.17 29.59
N ALA A 371 0.11 -8.93 28.39
CA ALA A 371 -1.27 -8.50 28.17
C ALA A 371 -2.27 -9.50 28.73
N ARG A 372 -2.06 -10.81 28.54
CA ARG A 372 -2.93 -11.87 29.10
C ARG A 372 -2.87 -11.89 30.63
N ASN A 373 -1.70 -11.72 31.20
CA ASN A 373 -1.53 -11.67 32.66
C ASN A 373 -2.24 -10.45 33.25
N LEU A 374 -2.07 -9.28 32.64
CA LEU A 374 -2.76 -8.06 33.05
C LEU A 374 -4.28 -8.20 32.92
N ALA A 375 -4.77 -8.77 31.82
CA ALA A 375 -6.20 -9.01 31.62
C ALA A 375 -6.77 -9.97 32.68
N ASN A 376 -6.08 -11.06 33.01
CA ASN A 376 -6.49 -11.96 34.09
C ASN A 376 -6.48 -11.26 35.46
N LEU A 377 -5.46 -10.46 35.74
CA LEU A 377 -5.36 -9.72 37.00
C LEU A 377 -6.54 -8.75 37.17
N LEU A 378 -6.87 -8.01 36.11
CA LEU A 378 -7.94 -7.01 36.11
C LEU A 378 -9.35 -7.64 36.21
N LEU A 379 -9.57 -8.77 35.52
CA LEU A 379 -10.91 -9.36 35.39
C LEU A 379 -11.20 -10.46 36.43
N LEU A 380 -10.18 -11.22 36.84
CA LEU A 380 -10.32 -12.42 37.66
C LEU A 380 -9.60 -12.32 39.02
N GLY A 381 -8.68 -11.36 39.18
CA GLY A 381 -7.92 -11.13 40.39
C GLY A 381 -6.56 -11.84 40.44
N GLU A 382 -5.78 -11.55 41.49
CA GLU A 382 -4.39 -11.99 41.65
C GLU A 382 -4.20 -13.51 41.61
N ASP A 383 -5.05 -14.26 42.32
CA ASP A 383 -4.90 -15.72 42.43
C ASP A 383 -5.12 -16.43 41.08
N GLU A 384 -6.12 -16.02 40.31
CA GLU A 384 -6.41 -16.65 39.01
C GLU A 384 -5.39 -16.22 37.95
N ALA A 385 -4.89 -14.98 38.01
CA ALA A 385 -3.78 -14.54 37.16
C ALA A 385 -2.50 -15.35 37.42
N LEU A 386 -2.18 -15.60 38.69
CA LEU A 386 -1.06 -16.45 39.08
C LEU A 386 -1.27 -17.90 38.60
N LEU A 387 -2.48 -18.45 38.75
CA LEU A 387 -2.80 -19.79 38.25
C LEU A 387 -2.68 -19.88 36.73
N ALA A 388 -3.09 -18.85 35.99
CA ALA A 388 -2.94 -18.80 34.53
C ALA A 388 -1.47 -18.79 34.13
N GLN A 389 -0.63 -17.97 34.76
CA GLN A 389 0.83 -17.96 34.54
C GLN A 389 1.46 -19.34 34.79
N LEU A 390 1.06 -20.00 35.88
CA LEU A 390 1.54 -21.35 36.20
C LEU A 390 1.09 -22.37 35.16
N ARG A 391 -0.15 -22.28 34.67
CA ARG A 391 -0.65 -23.16 33.60
C ARG A 391 0.12 -22.96 32.29
N ASP A 392 0.36 -21.71 31.88
CA ASP A 392 1.11 -21.39 30.67
C ASP A 392 2.57 -21.91 30.77
N ALA A 393 3.25 -21.70 31.90
CA ALA A 393 4.61 -22.21 32.12
C ALA A 393 4.68 -23.75 32.09
N VAL A 394 3.67 -24.44 32.65
CA VAL A 394 3.56 -25.90 32.59
C VAL A 394 3.26 -26.36 31.16
N PHE A 395 2.36 -25.67 30.46
CA PHE A 395 2.02 -25.99 29.07
C PHE A 395 3.26 -25.89 28.17
N GLU A 396 3.98 -24.78 28.24
CA GLU A 396 5.13 -24.50 27.38
C GLU A 396 6.33 -25.41 27.67
N HIS A 397 6.68 -25.60 28.94
CA HIS A 397 7.93 -26.28 29.30
C HIS A 397 7.76 -27.74 29.70
N VAL A 398 6.56 -28.17 30.08
CA VAL A 398 6.34 -29.49 30.70
C VAL A 398 5.38 -30.37 29.90
N GLN A 399 4.36 -29.82 29.24
CA GLN A 399 3.31 -30.64 28.60
C GLN A 399 3.86 -31.63 27.57
N TRP A 400 4.81 -31.20 26.73
CA TRP A 400 5.41 -32.04 25.70
C TRP A 400 6.26 -33.19 26.26
N LEU A 401 6.61 -33.16 27.55
CA LEU A 401 7.30 -34.24 28.26
C LEU A 401 6.33 -35.32 28.80
N ILE A 402 5.02 -35.05 28.82
CA ILE A 402 4.01 -35.97 29.34
C ILE A 402 3.71 -37.02 28.26
N PRO A 403 3.95 -38.33 28.51
CA PRO A 403 3.63 -39.37 27.54
C PRO A 403 2.13 -39.51 27.29
N ASP A 404 1.72 -39.85 26.06
CA ASP A 404 0.31 -39.94 25.61
C ASP A 404 -0.64 -40.77 26.51
N ASN A 405 -0.12 -41.74 27.26
CA ASN A 405 -0.91 -42.64 28.12
C ASN A 405 -0.73 -42.36 29.62
N ARG A 406 -0.20 -41.20 29.99
CA ARG A 406 0.11 -40.85 31.38
C ARG A 406 -0.44 -39.47 31.74
N SER A 407 -0.81 -39.28 32.99
CA SER A 407 -1.16 -37.98 33.56
C SER A 407 -0.08 -37.52 34.53
N LEU A 408 0.31 -36.26 34.47
CA LEU A 408 1.23 -35.63 35.42
C LEU A 408 0.44 -34.89 36.50
N THR A 409 0.74 -35.16 37.77
CA THR A 409 0.31 -34.34 38.90
C THR A 409 1.50 -33.60 39.48
N ILE A 410 1.39 -32.28 39.57
CA ILE A 410 2.37 -31.40 40.19
C ILE A 410 1.78 -30.89 41.50
N SER A 411 2.47 -31.10 42.62
CA SER A 411 2.07 -30.57 43.93
C SER A 411 3.28 -30.02 44.65
N GLY A 412 3.18 -28.84 45.24
CA GLY A 412 4.31 -28.24 45.95
C GLY A 412 3.96 -26.94 46.64
N ASP A 413 4.93 -26.44 47.38
CA ASP A 413 4.97 -25.10 47.94
C ASP A 413 6.21 -24.35 47.40
N ARG A 414 6.46 -23.14 47.93
CA ARG A 414 7.60 -22.30 47.50
C ARG A 414 8.98 -22.97 47.63
N THR A 415 9.11 -24.01 48.45
CA THR A 415 10.41 -24.64 48.78
C THR A 415 10.51 -26.09 48.35
N THR A 416 9.38 -26.76 48.09
CA THR A 416 9.32 -28.17 47.75
C THR A 416 8.37 -28.42 46.59
N ILE A 417 8.80 -29.22 45.61
CA ILE A 417 7.97 -29.65 44.48
C ILE A 417 8.01 -31.17 44.39
N SER A 418 6.84 -31.78 44.21
CA SER A 418 6.65 -33.23 44.02
C SER A 418 5.91 -33.48 42.72
N LEU A 419 6.39 -34.47 41.95
CA LEU A 419 5.86 -34.86 40.65
C LEU A 419 5.46 -36.33 40.70
N SER A 420 4.23 -36.65 40.29
CA SER A 420 3.80 -38.04 40.08
C SER A 420 3.26 -38.23 38.67
N LEU A 421 3.56 -39.39 38.09
CA LEU A 421 2.99 -39.83 36.81
C LEU A 421 2.10 -41.02 37.07
N ASP A 422 0.84 -40.94 36.65
CA ASP A 422 -0.15 -42.01 36.76
C ASP A 422 -0.65 -42.42 35.37
N GLN A 423 -1.44 -43.50 35.26
CA GLN A 423 -2.11 -43.80 33.98
C GLN A 423 -3.20 -42.76 33.73
N ALA A 424 -3.24 -42.21 32.52
CA ALA A 424 -4.30 -41.31 32.10
C ALA A 424 -5.66 -42.04 32.16
N ALA A 425 -6.69 -41.33 32.63
CA ALA A 425 -8.05 -41.84 32.81
C ALA A 425 -8.81 -42.05 31.48
#